data_AF-A0A961BJV3-F1
#
_entry.id   AF-A0A961BJV3-F1
#
_cell.length_a   1.000
_cell.length_b   1.000
_cell.length_c   1.000
_cell.angle_alpha   90.00
_cell.angle_beta   90.00
_cell.angle_gamma   90.00
#
_symmetry.space_group_name_H-M   'P 1'
#
loop_
_entity.id
_entity.type
_entity.pdbx_description
1 polymer ?
#
loop_
_entity_poly.entity_id
_entity_poly.type
_entity_poly.pdbx_seq_one_letter_code
_entity_poly.pdbx_strand_id
1 'polypeptide(L)'
;MKLPHFLTPLFFLAASLWAQQPQAPALPEAHRILILGDSITYAGGYVEYLETALLAKHPGQHYEIIDIGLPSETVSGLSEEGHAGGKFPRPTLHERLDRVLAAAKADLVVACYGMNDGIYLPLDEKRFAAHRDGIELLRQKVLATGAKIIHLTPPVFDPMPIPQKLKPVDQLGPGSFYAGYDEVLARYSDWLIEQRAKAGWTVIDLHGPMAAYLAEKRQADPGFTLCPDGIHPNDEGHRLMARTVLAAWGVKVPATIIDPDNDREVRLLKLVQQKQRLLKDAWLTHTKHLRPGMKTGLPLDEARAKAAELDTSITALLPETAAPAGNPATFPGKISDWNGYVRHDFQVAGKPILLVEPKTPAPGRPWVWHGEFFGHKPAPDIALLGKGFHIVFANIPNLLGCPDAVAHWDKVYAEMTGPHHLAPKVALVGLSRGGLYCYNWAIANPEKVSCIYGDAPVCDFKSWPGGKGKGKGSPGDWSLVLKLWHFKDDAEAMAYGGNPVDNLAPLAKAGVPLLHVYGDADTVVPWEENTKVIAERYQALGGDITLIGKPGGEHHPHGLEDPTPIIQFIEKNAGR
;
A
#
# COMPACT_ATOMS: atom_id res chain seq x y z
N MET A 1 25.87 -37.95 66.20
CA MET A 1 24.99 -38.18 65.04
C MET A 1 24.38 -36.83 64.66
N LYS A 2 25.03 -36.09 63.75
CA LYS A 2 24.68 -34.71 63.38
C LYS A 2 24.40 -34.67 61.87
N LEU A 3 23.19 -34.28 61.49
CA LEU A 3 22.79 -34.01 60.11
C LEU A 3 23.43 -32.71 59.60
N PRO A 4 23.91 -32.63 58.35
CA PRO A 4 24.35 -31.37 57.76
C PRO A 4 23.17 -30.65 57.08
N HIS A 5 23.16 -29.32 57.23
CA HIS A 5 22.25 -28.40 56.57
C HIS A 5 22.60 -28.25 55.08
N PHE A 6 21.61 -28.36 54.21
CA PHE A 6 21.73 -28.00 52.79
C PHE A 6 21.61 -26.47 52.63
N LEU A 7 22.67 -25.86 52.11
CA LEU A 7 22.71 -24.49 51.61
C LEU A 7 22.25 -24.50 50.14
N THR A 8 21.13 -23.86 49.85
CA THR A 8 20.66 -23.58 48.48
C THR A 8 21.39 -22.33 47.94
N PRO A 9 22.02 -22.35 46.76
CA PRO A 9 22.64 -21.15 46.20
C PRO A 9 21.56 -20.27 45.54
N LEU A 10 21.52 -18.99 45.91
CA LEU A 10 20.81 -17.96 45.15
C LEU A 10 21.52 -17.77 43.80
N PHE A 11 20.84 -18.09 42.69
CA PHE A 11 21.24 -17.66 41.36
C PHE A 11 20.90 -16.17 41.20
N PHE A 12 21.93 -15.31 41.20
CA PHE A 12 21.82 -13.97 40.63
C PHE A 12 21.72 -14.10 39.11
N LEU A 13 20.55 -13.88 38.54
CA LEU A 13 20.42 -13.59 37.11
C LEU A 13 21.06 -12.22 36.85
N ALA A 14 22.29 -12.22 36.36
CA ALA A 14 22.87 -11.04 35.73
C ALA A 14 22.12 -10.79 34.41
N ALA A 15 21.12 -9.91 34.44
CA ALA A 15 20.52 -9.37 33.23
C ALA A 15 21.63 -8.63 32.46
N SER A 16 22.09 -9.25 31.39
CA SER A 16 23.07 -8.66 30.50
C SER A 16 22.37 -7.52 29.76
N LEU A 17 22.66 -6.28 30.14
CA LEU A 17 22.29 -5.09 29.37
C LEU A 17 23.07 -5.11 28.05
N TRP A 18 22.57 -5.84 27.06
CA TRP A 18 22.95 -5.58 25.68
C TRP A 18 22.32 -4.23 25.31
N ALA A 19 23.13 -3.18 25.31
CA ALA A 19 22.79 -1.96 24.60
C ALA A 19 22.45 -2.35 23.15
N GLN A 20 21.21 -2.09 22.73
CA GLN A 20 20.83 -2.21 21.32
C GLN A 20 21.79 -1.34 20.52
N GLN A 21 22.55 -1.96 19.60
CA GLN A 21 23.34 -1.20 18.65
C GLN A 21 22.41 -0.27 17.86
N PRO A 22 22.84 0.96 17.55
CA PRO A 22 22.05 1.86 16.71
C PRO A 22 21.71 1.15 15.40
N GLN A 23 20.42 1.04 15.10
CA GLN A 23 19.94 0.44 13.88
C GLN A 23 20.52 1.21 12.70
N ALA A 24 21.17 0.51 11.76
CA ALA A 24 21.73 1.13 10.57
C ALA A 24 20.63 1.87 9.78
N PRO A 25 20.94 3.00 9.11
CA PRO A 25 19.98 3.69 8.27
C PRO A 25 19.38 2.73 7.25
N ALA A 26 18.06 2.59 7.27
CA ALA A 26 17.32 1.68 6.42
C ALA A 26 15.96 2.28 6.10
N LEU A 27 15.44 1.91 4.93
CA LEU A 27 14.10 2.26 4.53
C LEU A 27 13.09 1.71 5.56
N PRO A 28 12.02 2.46 5.87
CA PRO A 28 11.01 1.98 6.80
C PRO A 28 10.31 0.75 6.26
N GLU A 29 10.19 -0.29 7.09
CA GLU A 29 9.34 -1.45 6.85
C GLU A 29 7.88 -1.08 7.15
N ALA A 30 7.28 -0.30 6.26
CA ALA A 30 5.91 0.19 6.36
C ALA A 30 5.29 0.25 4.97
N HIS A 31 3.99 -0.01 4.88
CA HIS A 31 3.21 0.32 3.69
C HIS A 31 2.56 1.70 3.86
N ARG A 32 1.92 1.94 5.02
CA ARG A 32 1.29 3.22 5.39
C ARG A 32 2.13 3.98 6.38
N ILE A 33 2.51 5.21 6.01
CA ILE A 33 3.23 6.15 6.87
C ILE A 33 2.33 7.35 7.15
N LEU A 34 1.89 7.50 8.39
CA LEU A 34 1.14 8.68 8.83
C LEU A 34 2.10 9.74 9.36
N ILE A 35 2.04 10.95 8.82
CA ILE A 35 2.80 12.10 9.29
C ILE A 35 1.89 13.03 10.09
N LEU A 36 2.23 13.22 11.36
CA LEU A 36 1.54 14.10 12.30
C LEU A 36 2.42 15.28 12.65
N GLY A 37 1.80 16.45 12.79
CA GLY A 37 2.47 17.65 13.27
C GLY A 37 1.56 18.86 13.20
N ASP A 38 2.16 20.03 13.33
CA ASP A 38 1.44 21.30 13.38
C ASP A 38 1.32 21.99 12.01
N SER A 39 1.44 23.33 11.97
CA SER A 39 1.37 24.12 10.75
C SER A 39 2.52 23.85 9.79
N ILE A 40 3.70 23.43 10.28
CA ILE A 40 4.85 23.12 9.43
C ILE A 40 4.61 21.81 8.67
N THR A 41 4.05 20.81 9.35
CA THR A 41 3.58 19.58 8.71
C THR A 41 2.41 19.89 7.79
N TYR A 42 1.42 20.70 8.20
CA TYR A 42 0.33 21.10 7.31
C TYR A 42 0.81 21.86 6.07
N ALA A 43 1.89 22.64 6.12
CA ALA A 43 2.45 23.25 4.92
C ALA A 43 2.93 22.17 3.92
N GLY A 44 3.46 21.06 4.43
CA GLY A 44 3.64 19.81 3.70
C GLY A 44 4.88 19.73 2.82
N GLY A 45 5.63 20.82 2.64
CA GLY A 45 6.76 20.85 1.68
C GLY A 45 7.79 19.73 1.89
N TYR A 46 8.16 19.44 3.14
CA TYR A 46 9.11 18.35 3.41
C TYR A 46 8.51 16.97 3.15
N VAL A 47 7.19 16.81 3.31
CA VAL A 47 6.47 15.56 2.99
C VAL A 47 6.41 15.35 1.48
N GLU A 48 6.13 16.43 0.72
CA GLU A 48 6.12 16.45 -0.74
C GLU A 48 7.50 16.04 -1.29
N TYR A 49 8.59 16.61 -0.75
CA TYR A 49 9.96 16.23 -1.12
C TYR A 49 10.32 14.80 -0.72
N LEU A 50 9.90 14.37 0.47
CA LEU A 50 10.14 13.02 0.97
C LEU A 50 9.52 11.95 0.07
N GLU A 51 8.23 12.09 -0.26
CA GLU A 51 7.53 11.15 -1.15
C GLU A 51 8.14 11.16 -2.55
N THR A 52 8.42 12.34 -3.11
CA THR A 52 9.01 12.47 -4.44
C THR A 52 10.39 11.80 -4.52
N ALA A 53 11.24 11.98 -3.50
CA ALA A 53 12.56 11.36 -3.45
C ALA A 53 12.48 9.83 -3.34
N LEU A 54 11.54 9.31 -2.54
CA LEU A 54 11.32 7.87 -2.40
C LEU A 54 10.84 7.27 -3.72
N LEU A 55 9.88 7.90 -4.40
CA LEU A 55 9.43 7.50 -5.73
C LEU A 55 10.58 7.54 -6.74
N ALA A 56 11.42 8.57 -6.73
CA ALA A 56 12.51 8.70 -7.70
C ALA A 56 13.68 7.72 -7.46
N LYS A 57 14.03 7.45 -6.20
CA LYS A 57 15.22 6.64 -5.83
C LYS A 57 14.89 5.18 -5.52
N HIS A 58 13.68 4.91 -5.07
CA HIS A 58 13.19 3.58 -4.71
C HIS A 58 11.82 3.32 -5.35
N PRO A 59 11.71 3.41 -6.69
CA PRO A 59 10.42 3.32 -7.38
C PRO A 59 9.76 1.93 -7.22
N GLY A 60 10.53 0.91 -6.82
CA GLY A 60 10.02 -0.41 -6.49
C GLY A 60 9.44 -0.55 -5.06
N GLN A 61 9.61 0.45 -4.20
CA GLN A 61 9.09 0.46 -2.83
C GLN A 61 8.00 1.52 -2.72
N HIS A 62 6.75 1.06 -2.64
CA HIS A 62 5.60 1.95 -2.57
C HIS A 62 5.22 2.26 -1.11
N TYR A 63 5.10 3.55 -0.79
CA TYR A 63 4.63 4.05 0.50
C TYR A 63 3.36 4.87 0.30
N GLU A 64 2.30 4.54 1.03
CA GLU A 64 1.16 5.44 1.21
C GLU A 64 1.49 6.43 2.34
N ILE A 65 1.99 7.62 1.95
CA ILE A 65 2.34 8.69 2.90
C ILE A 65 1.11 9.59 3.10
N ILE A 66 0.66 9.66 4.35
CA ILE A 66 -0.57 10.35 4.75
C ILE A 66 -0.20 11.54 5.63
N ASP A 67 -0.28 12.76 5.10
CA ASP A 67 -0.10 13.99 5.88
C ASP A 67 -1.42 14.40 6.55
N ILE A 68 -1.42 14.44 7.90
CA ILE A 68 -2.53 14.99 8.68
C ILE A 68 -2.01 16.00 9.71
N GLY A 69 -1.14 16.90 9.27
CA GLY A 69 -0.75 18.08 10.04
C GLY A 69 -1.92 19.04 10.28
N LEU A 70 -1.98 19.67 11.46
CA LEU A 70 -3.01 20.64 11.79
C LEU A 70 -2.39 21.96 12.30
N PRO A 71 -2.64 23.11 11.66
CA PRO A 71 -2.02 24.37 12.07
C PRO A 71 -2.34 24.76 13.52
N SER A 72 -1.40 25.42 14.18
CA SER A 72 -1.47 25.83 15.60
C SER A 72 -1.51 24.69 16.63
N GLU A 73 -1.55 23.42 16.21
CA GLU A 73 -1.73 22.27 17.10
C GLU A 73 -0.55 22.05 18.05
N THR A 74 -0.87 21.58 19.25
CA THR A 74 0.09 21.20 20.30
C THR A 74 -0.14 19.76 20.74
N VAL A 75 0.86 19.16 21.38
CA VAL A 75 0.69 17.94 22.20
C VAL A 75 0.56 18.30 23.68
N SER A 76 1.13 19.43 24.11
CA SER A 76 1.01 19.94 25.48
C SER A 76 -0.40 20.32 25.91
N GLY A 77 -1.30 20.60 24.96
CA GLY A 77 -2.66 21.08 25.24
C GLY A 77 -2.70 22.52 25.77
N LEU A 78 -1.58 23.24 25.72
CA LEU A 78 -1.47 24.62 26.19
C LEU A 78 -1.82 25.62 25.09
N SER A 79 -2.33 26.77 25.52
CA SER A 79 -2.60 27.92 24.66
C SER A 79 -2.28 29.20 25.42
N GLU A 80 -1.60 30.13 24.77
CA GLU A 80 -1.45 31.49 25.29
C GLU A 80 -2.80 32.24 25.28
N GLU A 81 -2.90 33.22 26.17
CA GLU A 81 -4.03 34.14 26.21
C GLU A 81 -4.11 34.96 24.91
N GLY A 82 -5.32 35.07 24.35
CA GLY A 82 -5.54 35.84 23.13
C GLY A 82 -5.05 35.17 21.84
N HIS A 83 -4.73 33.86 21.86
CA HIS A 83 -4.36 33.12 20.65
C HIS A 83 -5.32 33.38 19.48
N ALA A 84 -4.78 33.55 18.27
CA ALA A 84 -5.51 33.91 17.07
C ALA A 84 -6.44 35.15 17.23
N GLY A 85 -6.01 36.13 18.04
CA GLY A 85 -6.82 37.31 18.36
C GLY A 85 -8.03 37.00 19.24
N GLY A 86 -7.94 35.97 20.09
CA GLY A 86 -9.02 35.50 20.96
C GLY A 86 -10.07 34.64 20.26
N LYS A 87 -9.90 34.30 18.98
CA LYS A 87 -10.91 33.55 18.20
C LYS A 87 -11.05 32.09 18.64
N PHE A 88 -9.96 31.44 19.02
CA PHE A 88 -9.94 30.06 19.51
C PHE A 88 -8.62 29.78 20.25
N PRO A 89 -8.61 28.88 21.25
CA PRO A 89 -7.37 28.39 21.85
C PRO A 89 -6.62 27.47 20.88
N ARG A 90 -5.32 27.25 21.08
CA ARG A 90 -4.56 26.27 20.29
C ARG A 90 -5.25 24.89 20.33
N PRO A 91 -5.43 24.22 19.17
CA PRO A 91 -5.92 22.85 19.17
C PRO A 91 -4.88 21.91 19.81
N THR A 92 -5.35 20.76 20.30
CA THR A 92 -4.51 19.70 20.83
C THR A 92 -4.71 18.42 20.02
N LEU A 93 -3.59 17.75 19.67
CA LEU A 93 -3.63 16.48 18.96
C LEU A 93 -4.49 15.45 19.68
N HIS A 94 -4.45 15.44 21.02
CA HIS A 94 -5.13 14.43 21.83
C HIS A 94 -6.66 14.50 21.72
N GLU A 95 -7.22 15.60 21.21
CA GLU A 95 -8.65 15.71 20.90
C GLU A 95 -9.04 14.79 19.74
N ARG A 96 -8.19 14.68 18.72
CA ARG A 96 -8.51 13.94 17.47
C ARG A 96 -7.72 12.65 17.28
N LEU A 97 -6.70 12.40 18.10
CA LEU A 97 -5.72 11.33 17.88
C LEU A 97 -6.36 9.95 17.68
N ASP A 98 -7.33 9.57 18.51
CA ASP A 98 -7.96 8.24 18.40
C ASP A 98 -8.72 8.07 17.08
N ARG A 99 -9.41 9.12 16.61
CA ARG A 99 -10.12 9.13 15.32
C ARG A 99 -9.13 9.04 14.17
N VAL A 100 -8.02 9.79 14.26
CA VAL A 100 -6.95 9.80 13.26
C VAL A 100 -6.32 8.41 13.14
N LEU A 101 -5.93 7.79 14.25
CA LEU A 101 -5.28 6.48 14.25
C LEU A 101 -6.24 5.38 13.75
N ALA A 102 -7.49 5.39 14.19
CA ALA A 102 -8.51 4.45 13.73
C ALA A 102 -8.79 4.53 12.23
N ALA A 103 -8.77 5.74 11.65
CA ALA A 103 -9.01 5.95 10.23
C ALA A 103 -7.76 5.65 9.37
N ALA A 104 -6.58 6.11 9.80
CA ALA A 104 -5.35 5.98 9.03
C ALA A 104 -4.83 4.53 8.99
N LYS A 105 -4.94 3.78 10.09
CA LYS A 105 -4.40 2.40 10.22
C LYS A 105 -2.98 2.29 9.69
N ALA A 106 -2.11 3.17 10.17
CA ALA A 106 -0.73 3.26 9.70
C ALA A 106 0.15 2.15 10.29
N ASP A 107 1.18 1.73 9.55
CA ASP A 107 2.22 0.82 10.07
C ASP A 107 3.30 1.61 10.82
N LEU A 108 3.51 2.86 10.38
CA LEU A 108 4.47 3.80 10.96
C LEU A 108 3.83 5.19 11.11
N VAL A 109 4.02 5.80 12.28
CA VAL A 109 3.73 7.21 12.52
C VAL A 109 5.03 8.01 12.63
N VAL A 110 5.12 9.13 11.91
CA VAL A 110 6.20 10.11 12.03
C VAL A 110 5.61 11.37 12.64
N ALA A 111 6.05 11.76 13.83
CA ALA A 111 5.46 12.86 14.59
C ALA A 111 6.45 14.02 14.80
N CYS A 112 6.07 15.23 14.41
CA CYS A 112 6.86 16.45 14.60
C CYS A 112 6.06 17.50 15.37
N TYR A 113 6.38 17.69 16.65
CA TYR A 113 5.74 18.65 17.56
C TYR A 113 6.78 19.35 18.44
N GLY A 114 6.43 20.51 18.98
CA GLY A 114 7.28 21.30 19.87
C GLY A 114 7.21 22.80 19.59
N MET A 115 7.09 23.21 18.32
CA MET A 115 7.11 24.63 17.91
C MET A 115 6.03 25.45 18.64
N ASN A 116 4.81 24.91 18.76
CA ASN A 116 3.70 25.60 19.41
C ASN A 116 3.59 25.31 20.92
N ASP A 117 4.24 24.26 21.41
CA ASP A 117 4.05 23.71 22.76
C ASP A 117 4.63 24.57 23.88
N GLY A 118 5.68 25.33 23.58
CA GLY A 118 6.24 26.34 24.50
C GLY A 118 5.48 27.67 24.48
N ILE A 119 4.45 27.80 23.62
CA ILE A 119 3.63 29.02 23.42
C ILE A 119 4.45 30.31 23.27
N TYR A 120 5.65 30.20 22.67
CA TYR A 120 6.56 31.31 22.38
C TYR A 120 7.08 32.08 23.61
N LEU A 121 7.04 31.46 24.79
CA LEU A 121 7.55 31.99 26.07
C LEU A 121 8.89 31.35 26.46
N PRO A 122 9.64 31.91 27.42
CA PRO A 122 10.85 31.29 27.95
C PRO A 122 10.61 29.88 28.48
N LEU A 123 11.67 29.09 28.58
CA LEU A 123 11.60 27.74 29.13
C LEU A 123 10.98 27.78 30.54
N ASP A 124 10.01 26.91 30.76
CA ASP A 124 9.33 26.74 32.03
C ASP A 124 9.05 25.25 32.23
N GLU A 125 9.30 24.75 33.43
CA GLU A 125 9.23 23.31 33.69
C GLU A 125 7.80 22.78 33.58
N LYS A 126 6.75 23.59 33.86
CA LYS A 126 5.36 23.12 33.72
C LYS A 126 4.99 22.97 32.25
N ARG A 127 5.37 23.93 31.41
CA ARG A 127 5.15 23.85 29.95
C ARG A 127 5.94 22.71 29.33
N PHE A 128 7.19 22.55 29.77
CA PHE A 128 8.03 21.46 29.30
C PHE A 128 7.50 20.09 29.73
N ALA A 129 7.06 19.94 30.98
CA ALA A 129 6.39 18.73 31.45
C ALA A 129 5.13 18.41 30.62
N ALA A 130 4.27 19.40 30.35
CA ALA A 130 3.10 19.20 29.50
C ALA A 130 3.47 18.72 28.08
N HIS A 131 4.54 19.27 27.49
CA HIS A 131 5.05 18.77 26.21
C HIS A 131 5.51 17.31 26.28
N ARG A 132 6.29 16.94 27.31
CA ARG A 132 6.75 15.56 27.51
C ARG A 132 5.59 14.59 27.68
N ASP A 133 4.63 14.92 28.54
CA ASP A 133 3.44 14.12 28.82
C ASP A 133 2.61 13.92 27.54
N GLY A 134 2.47 14.97 26.72
CA GLY A 134 1.78 14.90 25.43
C GLY A 134 2.49 14.00 24.42
N ILE A 135 3.82 14.10 24.30
CA ILE A 135 4.62 13.21 23.44
C ILE A 135 4.50 11.75 23.90
N GLU A 136 4.59 11.49 25.20
CA GLU A 136 4.46 10.15 25.77
C GLU A 136 3.07 9.57 25.53
N LEU A 137 2.00 10.35 25.73
CA LEU A 137 0.63 9.93 25.46
C LEU A 137 0.40 9.64 23.97
N LEU A 138 0.95 10.48 23.08
CA LEU A 138 0.92 10.23 21.63
C LEU A 138 1.59 8.89 21.31
N ARG A 139 2.82 8.68 21.80
CA ARG A 139 3.57 7.45 21.59
C ARG A 139 2.81 6.23 22.11
N GLN A 140 2.28 6.30 23.32
CA GLN A 140 1.51 5.22 23.93
C GLN A 140 0.31 4.83 23.06
N LYS A 141 -0.48 5.82 22.61
CA LYS A 141 -1.66 5.57 21.77
C LYS A 141 -1.30 4.99 20.41
N VAL A 142 -0.22 5.44 19.78
CA VAL A 142 0.26 4.85 18.53
C VAL A 142 0.68 3.41 18.71
N LEU A 143 1.52 3.11 19.71
CA LEU A 143 2.00 1.75 19.97
C LEU A 143 0.84 0.79 20.31
N ALA A 144 -0.21 1.28 20.97
CA ALA A 144 -1.41 0.50 21.27
C ALA A 144 -2.19 0.05 20.02
N THR A 145 -1.97 0.68 18.86
CA THR A 145 -2.54 0.24 17.58
C THR A 145 -1.73 -0.86 16.88
N GLY A 146 -0.53 -1.16 17.38
CA GLY A 146 0.45 -2.03 16.71
C GLY A 146 1.41 -1.30 15.76
N ALA A 147 1.19 -0.01 15.49
CA ALA A 147 2.06 0.81 14.66
C ALA A 147 3.39 1.17 15.35
N LYS A 148 4.46 1.31 14.56
CA LYS A 148 5.74 1.90 14.99
C LYS A 148 5.62 3.44 15.05
N ILE A 149 6.48 4.11 15.80
CA ILE A 149 6.53 5.59 15.83
C ILE A 149 7.97 6.12 15.88
N ILE A 150 8.20 7.13 15.03
CA ILE A 150 9.41 7.96 14.96
C ILE A 150 9.05 9.38 15.39
N HIS A 151 9.81 9.95 16.31
CA HIS A 151 9.69 11.38 16.63
C HIS A 151 10.72 12.18 15.83
N LEU A 152 10.27 13.27 15.21
CA LEU A 152 11.13 14.31 14.67
C LEU A 152 11.28 15.40 15.75
N THR A 153 12.50 15.86 16.01
CA THR A 153 12.69 17.04 16.87
C THR A 153 12.05 18.28 16.21
N PRO A 154 11.55 19.26 17.00
CA PRO A 154 10.96 20.47 16.43
C PRO A 154 12.00 21.24 15.60
N PRO A 155 11.64 21.76 14.41
CA PRO A 155 12.54 22.58 13.62
C PRO A 155 12.85 23.91 14.34
N VAL A 156 13.85 24.63 13.83
CA VAL A 156 14.34 25.88 14.42
C VAL A 156 13.29 27.01 14.39
N PHE A 157 13.28 27.82 15.45
CA PHE A 157 12.67 29.13 15.48
C PHE A 157 13.73 30.18 15.12
N ASP A 158 13.43 31.04 14.15
CA ASP A 158 14.38 32.05 13.69
C ASP A 158 13.97 33.45 14.14
N PRO A 159 14.59 34.02 15.19
CA PRO A 159 14.24 35.36 15.64
C PRO A 159 14.69 36.47 14.67
N MET A 160 15.72 36.22 13.86
CA MET A 160 16.38 37.25 13.06
C MET A 160 15.42 38.01 12.11
N PRO A 161 14.57 37.36 11.29
CA PRO A 161 13.75 38.07 10.31
C PRO A 161 12.56 38.83 10.91
N ILE A 162 12.31 38.72 12.22
CA ILE A 162 11.12 39.26 12.88
C ILE A 162 11.41 40.07 14.14
N PRO A 163 12.42 40.98 14.17
CA PRO A 163 12.80 41.71 15.39
C PRO A 163 11.63 42.50 15.99
N GLN A 164 10.68 42.95 15.16
CA GLN A 164 9.47 43.65 15.57
C GLN A 164 8.49 42.81 16.42
N LYS A 165 8.53 41.48 16.30
CA LYS A 165 7.68 40.55 17.08
C LYS A 165 8.34 40.10 18.38
N LEU A 166 9.65 40.31 18.53
CA LEU A 166 10.40 39.87 19.70
C LEU A 166 10.24 40.84 20.86
N LYS A 167 10.11 40.31 22.08
CA LYS A 167 10.07 41.11 23.31
C LYS A 167 10.97 40.49 24.39
N PRO A 168 11.59 41.31 25.24
CA PRO A 168 12.24 40.80 26.45
C PRO A 168 11.19 40.20 27.39
N VAL A 169 11.64 39.33 28.30
CA VAL A 169 10.77 38.48 29.14
C VAL A 169 9.73 39.29 29.93
N ASP A 170 10.13 40.46 30.43
CA ASP A 170 9.30 41.40 31.20
C ASP A 170 8.25 42.15 30.37
N GLN A 171 8.32 42.05 29.03
CA GLN A 171 7.43 42.73 28.10
C GLN A 171 6.68 41.76 27.17
N LEU A 172 6.70 40.47 27.49
CA LEU A 172 5.93 39.48 26.74
C LEU A 172 4.43 39.72 26.96
N GLY A 173 3.72 39.82 25.84
CA GLY A 173 2.26 39.92 25.79
C GLY A 173 1.68 39.17 24.58
N PRO A 174 0.36 39.23 24.39
CA PRO A 174 -0.31 38.54 23.29
C PRO A 174 0.29 38.86 21.93
N GLY A 175 0.69 37.83 21.18
CA GLY A 175 1.26 37.96 19.83
C GLY A 175 2.74 38.35 19.76
N SER A 176 3.42 38.50 20.90
CA SER A 176 4.88 38.66 20.95
C SER A 176 5.59 37.34 21.22
N PHE A 177 6.86 37.25 20.82
CA PHE A 177 7.68 36.06 20.98
C PHE A 177 8.91 36.34 21.85
N TYR A 178 9.31 35.36 22.64
CA TYR A 178 10.59 35.39 23.35
C TYR A 178 11.75 35.30 22.35
N ALA A 179 12.71 36.22 22.43
CA ALA A 179 13.84 36.27 21.52
C ALA A 179 14.69 34.98 21.54
N GLY A 180 14.82 34.34 22.70
CA GLY A 180 15.54 33.07 22.87
C GLY A 180 14.66 31.83 22.72
N TYR A 181 13.51 31.90 22.03
CA TYR A 181 12.59 30.76 21.95
C TYR A 181 13.20 29.52 21.29
N ASP A 182 14.18 29.68 20.41
CA ASP A 182 14.92 28.55 19.83
C ASP A 182 15.67 27.74 20.89
N GLU A 183 16.09 28.35 22.02
CA GLU A 183 16.70 27.63 23.16
C GLU A 183 15.68 26.70 23.84
N VAL A 184 14.39 27.06 23.83
CA VAL A 184 13.30 26.20 24.32
C VAL A 184 13.13 24.99 23.41
N LEU A 185 13.15 25.22 22.09
CA LEU A 185 13.06 24.15 21.11
C LEU A 185 14.29 23.24 21.11
N ALA A 186 15.48 23.79 21.34
CA ALA A 186 16.70 23.03 21.57
C ALA A 186 16.56 22.14 22.81
N ARG A 187 16.05 22.68 23.93
CA ARG A 187 15.81 21.88 25.14
C ARG A 187 14.80 20.74 24.92
N TYR A 188 13.74 20.98 24.16
CA TYR A 188 12.74 19.96 23.82
C TYR A 188 13.36 18.89 22.91
N SER A 189 14.19 19.31 21.95
CA SER A 189 14.95 18.43 21.05
C SER A 189 15.92 17.53 21.81
N ASP A 190 16.70 18.10 22.75
CA ASP A 190 17.63 17.36 23.60
C ASP A 190 16.91 16.24 24.36
N TRP A 191 15.75 16.54 24.95
CA TRP A 191 14.99 15.53 25.69
C TRP A 191 14.46 14.39 24.79
N LEU A 192 13.99 14.70 23.58
CA LEU A 192 13.61 13.67 22.61
C LEU A 192 14.83 12.80 22.25
N ILE A 193 15.97 13.42 21.97
CA ILE A 193 17.21 12.72 21.62
C ILE A 193 17.69 11.81 22.77
N GLU A 194 17.59 12.27 24.02
CA GLU A 194 17.90 11.46 25.22
C GLU A 194 17.09 10.15 25.26
N GLN A 195 15.87 10.11 24.70
CA GLN A 195 15.03 8.90 24.70
C GLN A 195 15.58 7.77 23.84
N ARG A 196 16.48 8.07 22.87
CA ARG A 196 17.18 7.03 22.10
C ARG A 196 17.92 6.08 23.04
N ALA A 197 18.67 6.63 23.98
CA ALA A 197 19.46 5.85 24.93
C ALA A 197 18.65 5.41 26.15
N LYS A 198 17.73 6.26 26.66
CA LYS A 198 16.97 5.98 27.88
C LYS A 198 15.86 4.95 27.68
N ALA A 199 15.15 5.01 26.56
CA ALA A 199 13.93 4.26 26.34
C ALA A 199 13.90 3.53 24.99
N GLY A 200 14.99 3.55 24.22
CA GLY A 200 15.09 2.89 22.93
C GLY A 200 14.18 3.52 21.85
N TRP A 201 13.84 4.80 21.98
CA TRP A 201 12.97 5.45 21.00
C TRP A 201 13.72 5.74 19.69
N THR A 202 13.03 5.60 18.56
CA THR A 202 13.53 6.12 17.28
C THR A 202 13.21 7.61 17.20
N VAL A 203 14.25 8.43 17.16
CA VAL A 203 14.15 9.88 17.05
C VAL A 203 15.05 10.35 15.93
N ILE A 204 14.56 11.21 15.03
CA ILE A 204 15.35 11.88 13.99
C ILE A 204 15.49 13.34 14.39
N ASP A 205 16.72 13.84 14.43
CA ASP A 205 16.98 15.22 14.82
C ASP A 205 16.92 16.15 13.61
N LEU A 206 15.89 16.99 13.53
CA LEU A 206 15.77 18.09 12.57
C LEU A 206 16.41 19.38 13.09
N HIS A 207 16.23 19.67 14.39
CA HIS A 207 16.65 20.91 15.01
C HIS A 207 18.15 21.17 14.83
N GLY A 208 18.99 20.22 15.25
CA GLY A 208 20.45 20.36 15.20
C GLY A 208 20.98 20.66 13.79
N PRO A 209 20.66 19.84 12.77
CA PRO A 209 21.06 20.12 11.39
C PRO A 209 20.56 21.45 10.83
N MET A 210 19.34 21.87 11.17
CA MET A 210 18.80 23.16 10.73
C MET A 210 19.51 24.34 11.39
N ALA A 211 19.78 24.26 12.71
CA ALA A 211 20.51 25.29 13.44
C ALA A 211 21.95 25.43 12.92
N ALA A 212 22.63 24.30 12.68
CA ALA A 212 23.97 24.29 12.09
C ALA A 212 23.98 24.92 10.68
N TYR A 213 22.98 24.60 9.85
CA TYR A 213 22.86 25.17 8.51
C TYR A 213 22.64 26.69 8.52
N LEU A 214 21.77 27.18 9.42
CA LEU A 214 21.58 28.62 9.62
C LEU A 214 22.88 29.30 10.03
N ALA A 215 23.58 28.74 11.03
CA ALA A 215 24.83 29.30 11.52
C ALA A 215 25.91 29.35 10.43
N GLU A 216 26.03 28.30 9.60
CA GLU A 216 26.95 28.24 8.46
C GLU A 216 26.61 29.31 7.41
N LYS A 217 25.37 29.36 6.94
CA LYS A 217 24.96 30.31 5.88
C LYS A 217 25.09 31.75 6.31
N ARG A 218 24.87 32.04 7.59
CA ARG A 218 25.01 33.38 8.17
C ARG A 218 26.43 33.91 8.24
N GLN A 219 27.44 33.04 8.09
CA GLN A 219 28.82 33.50 7.94
C GLN A 219 29.03 34.25 6.62
N ALA A 220 28.29 33.87 5.56
CA ALA A 220 28.36 34.49 4.24
C ALA A 220 27.27 35.56 4.03
N ASP A 221 26.06 35.30 4.51
CA ASP A 221 24.92 36.22 4.43
C ASP A 221 24.26 36.34 5.82
N PRO A 222 24.60 37.38 6.61
CA PRO A 222 24.02 37.58 7.93
C PRO A 222 22.49 37.69 7.96
N GLY A 223 21.86 38.04 6.83
CA GLY A 223 20.42 38.12 6.67
C GLY A 223 19.74 36.79 6.31
N PHE A 224 20.51 35.73 6.04
CA PHE A 224 19.99 34.44 5.62
C PHE A 224 19.01 33.88 6.66
N THR A 225 17.90 33.33 6.17
CA THR A 225 16.87 32.70 7.00
C THR A 225 16.27 31.49 6.31
N LEU A 226 16.01 30.45 7.11
CA LEU A 226 15.17 29.33 6.70
C LEU A 226 13.70 29.61 7.01
N CYS A 227 13.38 30.51 7.94
CA CYS A 227 12.02 30.74 8.42
C CYS A 227 11.66 32.24 8.32
N PRO A 228 11.18 32.74 7.17
CA PRO A 228 10.99 34.18 6.94
C PRO A 228 10.03 34.88 7.92
N ASP A 229 9.10 34.15 8.54
CA ASP A 229 8.21 34.66 9.59
C ASP A 229 8.63 34.26 11.01
N GLY A 230 9.83 33.68 11.12
CA GLY A 230 10.47 33.12 12.31
C GLY A 230 10.03 31.71 12.68
N ILE A 231 9.01 31.15 12.02
CA ILE A 231 8.37 29.89 12.43
C ILE A 231 8.36 28.86 11.30
N HIS A 232 7.88 29.26 10.12
CA HIS A 232 7.61 28.33 9.02
C HIS A 232 8.81 28.28 8.07
N PRO A 233 9.41 27.09 7.88
CA PRO A 233 10.48 26.92 6.90
C PRO A 233 10.03 27.32 5.50
N ASN A 234 10.92 28.01 4.78
CA ASN A 234 10.81 28.22 3.34
C ASN A 234 11.13 26.91 2.60
N ASP A 235 11.13 26.99 1.27
CA ASP A 235 11.40 25.85 0.40
C ASP A 235 12.78 25.18 0.66
N GLU A 236 13.82 25.97 0.95
CA GLU A 236 15.13 25.44 1.33
C GLU A 236 15.12 24.74 2.70
N GLY A 237 14.39 25.29 3.67
CA GLY A 237 14.19 24.66 4.97
C GLY A 237 13.42 23.34 4.88
N HIS A 238 12.36 23.29 4.07
CA HIS A 238 11.63 22.05 3.81
C HIS A 238 12.49 20.98 3.10
N ARG A 239 13.35 21.37 2.15
CA ARG A 239 14.34 20.44 1.56
C ARG A 239 15.31 19.92 2.61
N LEU A 240 15.82 20.79 3.49
CA LEU A 240 16.74 20.36 4.55
C LEU A 240 16.07 19.36 5.49
N MET A 241 14.83 19.60 5.91
CA MET A 241 14.04 18.66 6.72
C MET A 241 13.87 17.31 6.01
N ALA A 242 13.45 17.32 4.74
CA ALA A 242 13.25 16.10 3.97
C ALA A 242 14.56 15.30 3.81
N ARG A 243 15.68 15.97 3.52
CA ARG A 243 17.01 15.34 3.41
C ARG A 243 17.45 14.69 4.70
N THR A 244 17.17 15.31 5.85
CA THR A 244 17.51 14.75 7.15
C THR A 244 16.73 13.46 7.43
N VAL A 245 15.43 13.43 7.11
CA VAL A 245 14.60 12.22 7.23
C VAL A 245 15.07 11.13 6.25
N LEU A 246 15.28 11.48 4.98
CA LEU A 246 15.77 10.58 3.94
C LEU A 246 17.11 9.95 4.32
N ALA A 247 18.04 10.74 4.85
CA ALA A 247 19.34 10.25 5.30
C ALA A 247 19.20 9.26 6.46
N ALA A 248 18.30 9.51 7.42
CA ALA A 248 17.99 8.58 8.50
C ALA A 248 17.37 7.26 7.97
N TRP A 249 16.69 7.31 6.83
CA TRP A 249 16.16 6.13 6.12
C TRP A 249 17.15 5.53 5.11
N GLY A 250 18.41 5.95 5.12
CA GLY A 250 19.45 5.44 4.23
C GLY A 250 19.35 5.90 2.77
N VAL A 251 18.46 6.84 2.47
CA VAL A 251 18.23 7.37 1.11
C VAL A 251 19.15 8.57 0.87
N LYS A 252 20.07 8.43 -0.08
CA LYS A 252 21.01 9.49 -0.46
C LYS A 252 20.43 10.36 -1.56
N VAL A 253 20.34 11.66 -1.31
CA VAL A 253 19.84 12.66 -2.26
C VAL A 253 20.76 13.89 -2.30
N PRO A 254 20.84 14.59 -3.46
CA PRO A 254 21.54 15.87 -3.55
C PRO A 254 20.82 16.95 -2.74
N ALA A 255 21.47 18.11 -2.58
CA ALA A 255 20.90 19.24 -1.81
C ALA A 255 19.58 19.75 -2.38
N THR A 256 19.41 19.70 -3.70
CA THR A 256 18.20 20.11 -4.40
C THR A 256 17.06 19.10 -4.28
N ILE A 257 17.37 17.84 -3.93
CA ILE A 257 16.50 16.64 -3.99
C ILE A 257 16.01 16.33 -5.41
N ILE A 258 15.40 17.32 -6.05
CA ILE A 258 14.90 17.36 -7.42
C ILE A 258 15.90 18.13 -8.27
N ASP A 259 16.34 17.55 -9.36
CA ASP A 259 17.12 18.26 -10.36
C ASP A 259 16.19 19.20 -11.17
N PRO A 260 16.36 20.54 -11.09
CA PRO A 260 15.48 21.48 -11.77
C PRO A 260 15.57 21.39 -13.31
N ASP A 261 16.68 20.86 -13.83
CA ASP A 261 16.88 20.66 -15.27
C ASP A 261 16.32 19.31 -15.76
N ASN A 262 15.85 18.47 -14.82
CA ASN A 262 15.24 17.17 -15.12
C ASN A 262 13.71 17.27 -15.16
N ASP A 263 13.15 17.43 -16.38
CA ASP A 263 11.71 17.55 -16.61
C ASP A 263 10.88 16.46 -15.91
N ARG A 264 11.40 15.23 -15.88
CA ARG A 264 10.72 14.10 -15.23
C ARG A 264 10.61 14.29 -13.73
N GLU A 265 11.70 14.66 -13.05
CA GLU A 265 11.68 14.87 -11.59
C GLU A 265 10.85 16.10 -11.20
N VAL A 266 10.90 17.17 -12.01
CA VAL A 266 10.05 18.36 -11.82
C VAL A 266 8.56 18.02 -11.96
N ARG A 267 8.19 17.25 -12.99
CA ARG A 267 6.81 16.78 -13.19
C ARG A 267 6.36 15.81 -12.08
N LEU A 268 7.25 14.93 -11.63
CA LEU A 268 6.99 14.02 -10.53
C LEU A 268 6.65 14.79 -9.26
N LEU A 269 7.48 15.77 -8.87
CA LEU A 269 7.21 16.63 -7.72
C LEU A 269 5.84 17.31 -7.86
N LYS A 270 5.54 17.90 -9.02
CA LYS A 270 4.27 18.60 -9.24
C LYS A 270 3.04 17.70 -9.03
N LEU A 271 3.10 16.45 -9.50
CA LEU A 271 2.01 15.50 -9.31
C LEU A 271 1.88 15.07 -7.83
N VAL A 272 3.00 14.82 -7.16
CA VAL A 272 3.03 14.53 -5.72
C VAL A 272 2.44 15.69 -4.91
N GLN A 273 2.78 16.93 -5.24
CA GLN A 273 2.21 18.12 -4.60
C GLN A 273 0.70 18.21 -4.80
N GLN A 274 0.20 17.93 -6.00
CA GLN A 274 -1.23 17.90 -6.27
C GLN A 274 -1.93 16.83 -5.42
N LYS A 275 -1.36 15.62 -5.36
CA LYS A 275 -1.88 14.49 -4.58
C LYS A 275 -1.90 14.80 -3.08
N GLN A 276 -0.78 15.23 -2.50
CA GLN A 276 -0.66 15.52 -1.07
C GLN A 276 -1.59 16.66 -0.64
N ARG A 277 -1.68 17.74 -1.43
CA ARG A 277 -2.55 18.88 -1.10
C ARG A 277 -4.04 18.55 -1.23
N LEU A 278 -4.41 17.66 -2.15
CA LEU A 278 -5.75 17.11 -2.26
C LEU A 278 -6.11 16.26 -1.04
N LEU A 279 -5.25 15.30 -0.70
CA LEU A 279 -5.52 14.31 0.34
C LEU A 279 -5.49 14.90 1.75
N LYS A 280 -4.57 15.83 2.05
CA LYS A 280 -4.43 16.43 3.38
C LYS A 280 -5.72 17.08 3.89
N ASP A 281 -6.35 17.95 3.08
CA ASP A 281 -7.61 18.60 3.45
C ASP A 281 -8.75 17.57 3.61
N ALA A 282 -8.76 16.53 2.77
CA ALA A 282 -9.76 15.45 2.83
C ALA A 282 -9.61 14.59 4.09
N TRP A 283 -8.38 14.23 4.46
CA TRP A 283 -8.07 13.51 5.70
C TRP A 283 -8.43 14.31 6.95
N LEU A 284 -8.10 15.59 6.97
CA LEU A 284 -8.49 16.50 8.04
C LEU A 284 -10.02 16.56 8.21
N THR A 285 -10.74 16.71 7.10
CA THR A 285 -12.22 16.71 7.10
C THR A 285 -12.78 15.38 7.59
N HIS A 286 -12.25 14.26 7.09
CA HIS A 286 -12.70 12.91 7.44
C HIS A 286 -12.48 12.57 8.92
N THR A 287 -11.35 13.01 9.47
CA THR A 287 -10.99 12.80 10.89
C THR A 287 -11.61 13.83 11.85
N LYS A 288 -12.34 14.81 11.29
CA LYS A 288 -13.16 15.79 12.02
C LYS A 288 -12.33 16.60 13.01
N HIS A 289 -11.31 17.30 12.52
CA HIS A 289 -10.62 18.30 13.35
C HIS A 289 -11.59 19.42 13.77
N LEU A 290 -11.33 20.05 14.91
CA LEU A 290 -12.16 21.14 15.43
C LEU A 290 -11.60 22.55 15.15
N ARG A 291 -10.40 22.67 14.56
CA ARG A 291 -9.78 23.97 14.27
C ARG A 291 -10.63 24.82 13.31
N PRO A 292 -11.05 26.04 13.72
CA PRO A 292 -11.78 26.95 12.85
C PRO A 292 -10.96 27.43 11.65
N GLY A 293 -11.64 27.79 10.56
CA GLY A 293 -11.02 28.44 9.40
C GLY A 293 -10.13 27.55 8.54
N MET A 294 -10.18 26.22 8.72
CA MET A 294 -9.56 25.27 7.79
C MET A 294 -10.42 25.10 6.55
N LYS A 295 -9.76 24.80 5.44
CA LYS A 295 -10.44 24.43 4.20
C LYS A 295 -11.10 23.06 4.34
N THR A 296 -12.36 22.96 3.96
CA THR A 296 -13.06 21.67 3.86
C THR A 296 -12.54 20.92 2.64
N GLY A 297 -12.01 19.72 2.86
CA GLY A 297 -11.62 18.79 1.81
C GLY A 297 -12.80 18.01 1.24
N LEU A 298 -12.56 17.33 0.12
CA LEU A 298 -13.53 16.41 -0.46
C LEU A 298 -13.81 15.23 0.50
N PRO A 299 -14.95 14.52 0.35
CA PRO A 299 -15.12 13.20 0.96
C PRO A 299 -13.91 12.31 0.66
N LEU A 300 -13.41 11.59 1.67
CA LEU A 300 -12.12 10.90 1.55
C LEU A 300 -12.09 9.89 0.40
N ASP A 301 -13.18 9.17 0.15
CA ASP A 301 -13.27 8.20 -0.96
C ASP A 301 -13.18 8.89 -2.34
N GLU A 302 -13.77 10.08 -2.49
CA GLU A 302 -13.66 10.87 -3.72
C GLU A 302 -12.24 11.42 -3.90
N ALA A 303 -11.64 11.93 -2.81
CA ALA A 303 -10.26 12.40 -2.84
C ALA A 303 -9.27 11.28 -3.20
N ARG A 304 -9.50 10.06 -2.69
CA ARG A 304 -8.71 8.86 -3.00
C ARG A 304 -8.87 8.44 -4.46
N ALA A 305 -10.08 8.49 -5.01
CA ALA A 305 -10.30 8.20 -6.44
C ALA A 305 -9.50 9.16 -7.33
N LYS A 306 -9.54 10.47 -7.03
CA LYS A 306 -8.75 11.49 -7.74
C LYS A 306 -7.24 11.32 -7.51
N ALA A 307 -6.82 10.94 -6.30
CA ALA A 307 -5.43 10.63 -6.02
C ALA A 307 -4.94 9.42 -6.84
N ALA A 308 -5.77 8.40 -7.08
CA ALA A 308 -5.42 7.24 -7.90
C ALA A 308 -5.17 7.61 -9.38
N GLU A 309 -5.86 8.62 -9.92
CA GLU A 309 -5.57 9.17 -11.26
C GLU A 309 -4.18 9.85 -11.30
N LEU A 310 -3.83 10.57 -10.22
CA LEU A 310 -2.51 11.17 -10.06
C LEU A 310 -1.44 10.09 -9.88
N ASP A 311 -1.71 9.03 -9.12
CA ASP A 311 -0.80 7.88 -8.93
C ASP A 311 -0.54 7.15 -10.26
N THR A 312 -1.55 7.04 -11.13
CA THR A 312 -1.36 6.52 -12.49
C THR A 312 -0.38 7.40 -13.29
N SER A 313 -0.53 8.72 -13.19
CA SER A 313 0.36 9.67 -13.85
C SER A 313 1.78 9.67 -13.27
N ILE A 314 1.90 9.52 -11.95
CA ILE A 314 3.17 9.37 -11.23
C ILE A 314 3.88 8.10 -11.70
N THR A 315 3.17 6.97 -11.70
CA THR A 315 3.71 5.66 -12.12
C THR A 315 4.23 5.70 -13.55
N ALA A 316 3.53 6.37 -14.46
CA ALA A 316 3.96 6.54 -15.85
C ALA A 316 5.27 7.36 -16.01
N LEU A 317 5.67 8.12 -14.99
CA LEU A 317 6.94 8.84 -14.96
C LEU A 317 8.08 8.03 -14.31
N LEU A 318 7.79 6.89 -13.69
CA LEU A 318 8.81 6.04 -13.09
C LEU A 318 9.44 5.13 -14.16
N PRO A 319 10.76 4.86 -14.11
CA PRO A 319 11.42 4.00 -15.10
C PRO A 319 10.86 2.56 -15.08
N GLU A 320 10.67 1.93 -16.26
CA GLU A 320 10.05 0.60 -16.46
C GLU A 320 10.66 -0.56 -15.66
N THR A 321 11.88 -0.40 -15.11
CA THR A 321 12.47 -1.37 -14.17
C THR A 321 11.82 -1.33 -12.77
N ALA A 322 10.82 -0.47 -12.57
CA ALA A 322 10.14 -0.22 -11.30
C ALA A 322 8.81 -0.95 -11.17
N ALA A 323 8.77 -2.22 -11.56
CA ALA A 323 7.77 -3.10 -10.97
C ALA A 323 8.15 -3.31 -9.49
N PRO A 324 7.21 -3.21 -8.53
CA PRO A 324 7.54 -3.11 -7.13
C PRO A 324 8.39 -4.31 -6.67
N ALA A 325 9.63 -4.04 -6.25
CA ALA A 325 10.34 -4.89 -5.30
C ALA A 325 9.71 -4.64 -3.93
N GLY A 326 8.44 -5.00 -3.80
CA GLY A 326 7.68 -4.76 -2.59
C GLY A 326 8.30 -5.53 -1.43
N ASN A 327 8.54 -4.82 -0.33
CA ASN A 327 8.49 -5.40 1.01
C ASN A 327 7.26 -6.34 1.07
N PRO A 328 7.35 -7.56 1.64
CA PRO A 328 6.29 -8.56 1.49
C PRO A 328 4.98 -7.99 2.03
N ALA A 329 4.00 -7.80 1.16
CA ALA A 329 2.63 -7.56 1.60
C ALA A 329 2.27 -8.72 2.54
N THR A 330 1.99 -8.43 3.81
CA THR A 330 1.52 -9.46 4.74
C THR A 330 0.10 -9.84 4.32
N PHE A 331 -0.04 -10.97 3.64
CA PHE A 331 -1.35 -11.51 3.29
C PHE A 331 -2.13 -11.88 4.57
N PRO A 332 -3.44 -11.58 4.63
CA PRO A 332 -4.24 -11.84 5.81
C PRO A 332 -4.65 -13.30 5.92
N GLY A 333 -5.15 -13.68 7.09
CA GLY A 333 -5.86 -14.94 7.28
C GLY A 333 -5.05 -16.05 7.94
N LYS A 334 -5.60 -17.27 7.86
CA LYS A 334 -4.98 -18.45 8.48
C LYS A 334 -3.79 -18.90 7.64
N ILE A 335 -2.65 -19.06 8.29
CA ILE A 335 -1.41 -19.54 7.65
C ILE A 335 -1.33 -21.07 7.72
N SER A 336 -0.93 -21.71 6.62
CA SER A 336 -0.61 -23.13 6.53
C SER A 336 0.52 -23.41 5.52
N ASP A 337 1.07 -24.62 5.53
CA ASP A 337 2.01 -25.07 4.49
C ASP A 337 1.26 -25.68 3.31
N TRP A 338 1.66 -25.33 2.09
CA TRP A 338 1.24 -26.00 0.88
C TRP A 338 2.47 -26.31 0.01
N ASN A 339 2.86 -27.59 -0.05
CA ASN A 339 4.03 -28.06 -0.80
C ASN A 339 5.34 -27.30 -0.46
N GLY A 340 5.53 -26.92 0.81
CA GLY A 340 6.72 -26.18 1.24
C GLY A 340 6.68 -24.67 0.96
N TYR A 341 5.52 -24.13 0.59
CA TYR A 341 5.24 -22.70 0.44
C TYR A 341 4.19 -22.24 1.45
N VAL A 342 4.21 -20.95 1.79
CA VAL A 342 3.26 -20.37 2.73
C VAL A 342 1.92 -20.15 2.02
N ARG A 343 0.85 -20.68 2.61
CA ARG A 343 -0.53 -20.51 2.17
C ARG A 343 -1.27 -19.65 3.19
N HIS A 344 -2.07 -18.73 2.67
CA HIS A 344 -2.97 -17.84 3.39
C HIS A 344 -4.42 -18.16 3.02
N ASP A 345 -5.28 -18.34 4.01
CA ASP A 345 -6.72 -18.54 3.84
C ASP A 345 -7.51 -17.41 4.50
N PHE A 346 -8.22 -16.61 3.70
CA PHE A 346 -8.99 -15.44 4.14
C PHE A 346 -10.30 -15.31 3.35
N GLN A 347 -10.99 -14.19 3.52
CA GLN A 347 -12.24 -13.91 2.82
C GLN A 347 -12.19 -12.57 2.11
N VAL A 348 -12.74 -12.53 0.89
CA VAL A 348 -13.06 -11.29 0.17
C VAL A 348 -14.55 -11.27 -0.04
N ALA A 349 -15.22 -10.17 0.35
CA ALA A 349 -16.67 -10.02 0.25
C ALA A 349 -17.47 -11.24 0.76
N GLY A 350 -17.01 -11.85 1.86
CA GLY A 350 -17.66 -12.99 2.51
C GLY A 350 -17.46 -14.36 1.81
N LYS A 351 -16.61 -14.46 0.79
CA LYS A 351 -16.27 -15.74 0.14
C LYS A 351 -14.82 -16.15 0.42
N PRO A 352 -14.52 -17.45 0.57
CA PRO A 352 -13.17 -17.91 0.86
C PRO A 352 -12.22 -17.70 -0.31
N ILE A 353 -11.07 -17.09 -0.03
CA ILE A 353 -9.94 -16.95 -0.93
C ILE A 353 -8.75 -17.66 -0.29
N LEU A 354 -7.99 -18.37 -1.12
CA LEU A 354 -6.67 -18.83 -0.73
C LEU A 354 -5.61 -18.24 -1.64
N LEU A 355 -4.46 -17.95 -1.05
CA LEU A 355 -3.29 -17.44 -1.73
C LEU A 355 -2.06 -18.23 -1.27
N VAL A 356 -1.24 -18.68 -2.20
CA VAL A 356 0.08 -19.25 -1.93
C VAL A 356 1.13 -18.27 -2.43
N GLU A 357 2.03 -17.86 -1.53
CA GLU A 357 3.09 -16.92 -1.86
C GLU A 357 4.41 -17.63 -2.19
N PRO A 358 5.19 -17.10 -3.15
CA PRO A 358 6.51 -17.61 -3.45
C PRO A 358 7.48 -17.26 -2.31
N LYS A 359 8.51 -18.09 -2.11
CA LYS A 359 9.58 -17.78 -1.13
C LYS A 359 10.32 -16.50 -1.47
N THR A 360 10.41 -16.18 -2.75
CA THR A 360 11.01 -14.94 -3.26
C THR A 360 10.15 -14.44 -4.41
N PRO A 361 9.33 -13.39 -4.20
CA PRO A 361 8.52 -12.80 -5.24
C PRO A 361 9.36 -12.33 -6.44
N ALA A 362 8.89 -12.60 -7.66
CA ALA A 362 9.47 -12.03 -8.87
C ALA A 362 9.14 -10.52 -8.96
N PRO A 363 9.97 -9.72 -9.65
CA PRO A 363 9.67 -8.32 -9.92
C PRO A 363 8.27 -8.15 -10.52
N GLY A 364 7.51 -7.19 -10.00
CA GLY A 364 6.12 -6.95 -10.43
C GLY A 364 5.07 -7.88 -9.83
N ARG A 365 5.48 -8.84 -8.99
CA ARG A 365 4.59 -9.74 -8.23
C ARG A 365 3.54 -10.39 -9.16
N PRO A 366 3.98 -11.09 -10.22
CA PRO A 366 3.07 -11.77 -11.12
C PRO A 366 2.30 -12.86 -10.38
N TRP A 367 1.11 -13.18 -10.89
CA TRP A 367 0.22 -14.11 -10.23
C TRP A 367 -0.64 -14.89 -11.20
N VAL A 368 -1.00 -16.08 -10.73
CA VAL A 368 -1.84 -17.06 -11.42
C VAL A 368 -3.13 -17.18 -10.63
N TRP A 369 -4.26 -17.19 -11.34
CA TRP A 369 -5.57 -17.29 -10.71
C TRP A 369 -6.39 -18.43 -11.31
N HIS A 370 -6.70 -19.41 -10.45
CA HIS A 370 -7.45 -20.60 -10.81
C HIS A 370 -8.97 -20.35 -10.76
N GLY A 371 -9.66 -20.85 -11.79
CA GLY A 371 -11.12 -20.87 -11.86
C GLY A 371 -11.77 -21.90 -10.93
N GLU A 372 -11.21 -23.10 -10.88
CA GLU A 372 -11.65 -24.26 -10.09
C GLU A 372 -10.46 -25.20 -9.83
N PHE A 373 -10.65 -26.17 -8.93
CA PHE A 373 -9.75 -27.32 -8.72
C PHE A 373 -8.30 -27.00 -8.31
N PHE A 374 -8.09 -25.92 -7.56
CA PHE A 374 -6.77 -25.62 -6.97
C PHE A 374 -6.16 -26.85 -6.29
N GLY A 375 -4.88 -27.11 -6.58
CA GLY A 375 -4.13 -28.26 -6.07
C GLY A 375 -4.29 -29.55 -6.87
N HIS A 376 -5.14 -29.58 -7.89
CA HIS A 376 -5.15 -30.67 -8.86
C HIS A 376 -3.96 -30.53 -9.82
N LYS A 377 -3.12 -31.57 -9.92
CA LYS A 377 -1.89 -31.57 -10.74
C LYS A 377 -1.01 -30.33 -10.47
N PRO A 378 -0.53 -30.13 -9.23
CA PRO A 378 0.06 -28.87 -8.79
C PRO A 378 1.46 -28.56 -9.37
N ALA A 379 2.00 -29.43 -10.23
CA ALA A 379 3.37 -29.30 -10.75
C ALA A 379 3.64 -27.95 -11.46
N PRO A 380 2.75 -27.42 -12.33
CA PRO A 380 2.94 -26.08 -12.91
C PRO A 380 2.95 -24.99 -11.84
N ASP A 381 2.02 -25.03 -10.88
CA ASP A 381 1.92 -24.03 -9.81
C ASP A 381 3.18 -24.03 -8.92
N ILE A 382 3.67 -25.21 -8.52
CA ILE A 382 4.90 -25.36 -7.73
C ILE A 382 6.11 -24.78 -8.48
N ALA A 383 6.20 -25.02 -9.79
CA ALA A 383 7.28 -24.48 -10.62
C ALA A 383 7.19 -22.96 -10.75
N LEU A 384 5.98 -22.40 -10.92
CA LEU A 384 5.74 -20.96 -11.00
C LEU A 384 6.01 -20.26 -9.66
N LEU A 385 5.64 -20.87 -8.53
CA LEU A 385 6.03 -20.41 -7.19
C LEU A 385 7.56 -20.36 -7.03
N GLY A 386 8.27 -21.38 -7.54
CA GLY A 386 9.73 -21.40 -7.58
C GLY A 386 10.34 -20.29 -8.45
N LYS A 387 9.56 -19.76 -9.39
CA LYS A 387 9.90 -18.62 -10.26
C LYS A 387 9.39 -17.27 -9.74
N GLY A 388 8.79 -17.23 -8.55
CA GLY A 388 8.36 -15.99 -7.91
C GLY A 388 6.92 -15.54 -8.21
N PHE A 389 6.07 -16.42 -8.75
CA PHE A 389 4.64 -16.15 -8.95
C PHE A 389 3.84 -16.41 -7.68
N HIS A 390 2.76 -15.66 -7.47
CA HIS A 390 1.74 -15.96 -6.47
C HIS A 390 0.63 -16.80 -7.10
N ILE A 391 0.04 -17.72 -6.34
CA ILE A 391 -1.07 -18.55 -6.80
C ILE A 391 -2.33 -18.22 -6.00
N VAL A 392 -3.40 -17.81 -6.67
CA VAL A 392 -4.66 -17.42 -6.06
C VAL A 392 -5.78 -18.35 -6.49
N PHE A 393 -6.68 -18.69 -5.58
CA PHE A 393 -7.91 -19.40 -5.89
C PHE A 393 -9.08 -18.81 -5.10
N ALA A 394 -10.13 -18.43 -5.84
CA ALA A 394 -11.40 -17.99 -5.28
C ALA A 394 -12.33 -19.20 -5.16
N ASN A 395 -12.51 -19.71 -3.93
CA ASN A 395 -13.31 -20.91 -3.69
C ASN A 395 -14.81 -20.57 -3.68
N ILE A 396 -15.36 -20.35 -4.86
CA ILE A 396 -16.77 -20.01 -5.10
C ILE A 396 -17.47 -21.06 -5.99
N PRO A 397 -17.48 -22.33 -5.58
CA PRO A 397 -17.95 -23.41 -6.43
C PRO A 397 -19.43 -23.24 -6.78
N ASN A 398 -19.83 -23.86 -7.88
CA ASN A 398 -21.21 -23.91 -8.37
C ASN A 398 -21.81 -22.57 -8.82
N LEU A 399 -21.00 -21.52 -9.06
CA LEU A 399 -21.47 -20.30 -9.72
C LEU A 399 -21.23 -20.30 -11.23
N LEU A 400 -20.50 -21.29 -11.76
CA LEU A 400 -20.37 -21.56 -13.19
C LEU A 400 -19.90 -20.36 -14.03
N GLY A 401 -19.22 -19.37 -13.45
CA GLY A 401 -18.84 -18.15 -14.17
C GLY A 401 -20.03 -17.25 -14.55
N CYS A 402 -21.18 -17.34 -13.87
CA CYS A 402 -22.32 -16.46 -14.11
C CYS A 402 -22.00 -14.98 -13.78
N PRO A 403 -22.89 -14.01 -14.13
CA PRO A 403 -22.65 -12.60 -13.84
C PRO A 403 -22.30 -12.28 -12.37
N ASP A 404 -22.92 -12.98 -11.41
CA ASP A 404 -22.60 -12.83 -9.99
C ASP A 404 -21.19 -13.35 -9.66
N ALA A 405 -20.72 -14.40 -10.34
CA ALA A 405 -19.36 -14.89 -10.20
C ALA A 405 -18.35 -13.86 -10.73
N VAL A 406 -18.64 -13.25 -11.88
CA VAL A 406 -17.81 -12.18 -12.48
C VAL A 406 -17.73 -10.97 -11.55
N ALA A 407 -18.87 -10.49 -11.04
CA ALA A 407 -18.91 -9.37 -10.10
C ALA A 407 -18.19 -9.67 -8.77
N HIS A 408 -18.18 -10.94 -8.34
CA HIS A 408 -17.38 -11.36 -7.20
C HIS A 408 -15.89 -11.36 -7.53
N TRP A 409 -15.49 -11.89 -8.69
CA TRP A 409 -14.11 -11.89 -9.16
C TRP A 409 -13.56 -10.47 -9.30
N ASP A 410 -14.36 -9.47 -9.72
CA ASP A 410 -13.91 -8.07 -9.72
C ASP A 410 -13.46 -7.57 -8.33
N LYS A 411 -14.12 -8.03 -7.26
CA LYS A 411 -13.74 -7.69 -5.89
C LYS A 411 -12.46 -8.40 -5.46
N VAL A 412 -12.30 -9.68 -5.85
CA VAL A 412 -11.07 -10.44 -5.59
C VAL A 412 -9.89 -9.79 -6.31
N TYR A 413 -10.06 -9.44 -7.59
CA TYR A 413 -9.04 -8.72 -8.35
C TYR A 413 -8.65 -7.41 -7.67
N ALA A 414 -9.64 -6.59 -7.25
CA ALA A 414 -9.36 -5.33 -6.55
C ALA A 414 -8.60 -5.54 -5.23
N GLU A 415 -8.90 -6.59 -4.48
CA GLU A 415 -8.17 -6.97 -3.26
C GLU A 415 -6.72 -7.39 -3.60
N MET A 416 -6.54 -8.20 -4.64
CA MET A 416 -5.23 -8.72 -5.04
C MET A 416 -4.31 -7.62 -5.58
N THR A 417 -4.82 -6.74 -6.44
CA THR A 417 -3.99 -5.70 -7.08
C THR A 417 -3.91 -4.41 -6.29
N GLY A 418 -4.88 -4.14 -5.40
CA GLY A 418 -4.88 -2.98 -4.52
C GLY A 418 -4.08 -3.26 -3.24
N PRO A 419 -4.72 -3.72 -2.14
CA PRO A 419 -4.03 -4.00 -0.88
C PRO A 419 -2.81 -4.92 -0.96
N HIS A 420 -2.81 -5.91 -1.85
CA HIS A 420 -1.74 -6.92 -1.92
C HIS A 420 -0.71 -6.69 -3.03
N HIS A 421 -0.89 -5.66 -3.85
CA HIS A 421 0.04 -5.22 -4.90
C HIS A 421 0.47 -6.34 -5.85
N LEU A 422 -0.40 -7.30 -6.15
CA LEU A 422 -0.15 -8.25 -7.23
C LEU A 422 -0.28 -7.54 -8.59
N ALA A 423 0.39 -8.08 -9.61
CA ALA A 423 0.46 -7.47 -10.94
C ALA A 423 -0.94 -7.09 -11.49
N PRO A 424 -1.08 -5.96 -12.21
CA PRO A 424 -2.36 -5.55 -12.79
C PRO A 424 -2.86 -6.46 -13.92
N LYS A 425 -2.01 -7.35 -14.46
CA LYS A 425 -2.41 -8.38 -15.42
C LYS A 425 -2.23 -9.76 -14.82
N VAL A 426 -3.28 -10.58 -14.85
CA VAL A 426 -3.31 -11.92 -14.24
C VAL A 426 -3.28 -13.02 -15.29
N ALA A 427 -2.55 -14.10 -15.00
CA ALA A 427 -2.62 -15.34 -15.77
C ALA A 427 -3.77 -16.21 -15.24
N LEU A 428 -4.73 -16.54 -16.11
CA LEU A 428 -5.90 -17.33 -15.71
C LEU A 428 -5.71 -18.82 -16.03
N VAL A 429 -6.13 -19.68 -15.10
CA VAL A 429 -6.09 -21.15 -15.26
C VAL A 429 -7.50 -21.72 -15.16
N GLY A 430 -8.03 -22.13 -16.32
CA GLY A 430 -9.37 -22.69 -16.47
C GLY A 430 -9.34 -24.19 -16.74
N LEU A 431 -9.44 -25.00 -15.70
CA LEU A 431 -9.55 -26.46 -15.82
C LEU A 431 -11.02 -26.90 -15.85
N SER A 432 -11.43 -27.64 -16.88
CA SER A 432 -12.81 -28.14 -17.02
C SER A 432 -13.83 -27.00 -16.85
N ARG A 433 -14.80 -27.11 -15.94
CA ARG A 433 -15.80 -26.06 -15.64
C ARG A 433 -15.18 -24.72 -15.19
N GLY A 434 -13.93 -24.72 -14.72
CA GLY A 434 -13.15 -23.52 -14.42
C GLY A 434 -12.99 -22.61 -15.65
N GLY A 435 -13.07 -23.16 -16.86
CA GLY A 435 -13.10 -22.41 -18.12
C GLY A 435 -14.18 -21.33 -18.14
N LEU A 436 -15.39 -21.62 -17.66
CA LEU A 436 -16.49 -20.65 -17.64
C LEU A 436 -16.16 -19.42 -16.76
N TYR A 437 -15.55 -19.63 -15.60
CA TYR A 437 -15.14 -18.54 -14.71
C TYR A 437 -14.06 -17.67 -15.36
N CYS A 438 -12.98 -18.31 -15.82
CA CYS A 438 -11.84 -17.62 -16.40
C CYS A 438 -12.25 -16.83 -17.65
N TYR A 439 -12.97 -17.45 -18.59
CA TYR A 439 -13.36 -16.77 -19.82
C TYR A 439 -14.38 -15.67 -19.60
N ASN A 440 -15.45 -15.91 -18.82
CA ASN A 440 -16.46 -14.86 -18.62
C ASN A 440 -15.87 -13.64 -17.89
N TRP A 441 -15.01 -13.86 -16.88
CA TRP A 441 -14.33 -12.74 -16.23
C TRP A 441 -13.35 -12.03 -17.16
N ALA A 442 -12.56 -12.78 -17.95
CA ALA A 442 -11.62 -12.22 -18.90
C ALA A 442 -12.31 -11.39 -19.99
N ILE A 443 -13.44 -11.86 -20.52
CA ILE A 443 -14.22 -11.15 -21.55
C ILE A 443 -14.76 -9.83 -21.01
N ALA A 444 -15.19 -9.79 -19.74
CA ALA A 444 -15.62 -8.58 -19.08
C ALA A 444 -14.45 -7.64 -18.72
N ASN A 445 -13.23 -8.17 -18.59
CA ASN A 445 -12.04 -7.46 -18.11
C ASN A 445 -10.79 -7.70 -18.97
N PRO A 446 -10.84 -7.50 -20.29
CA PRO A 446 -9.82 -8.00 -21.21
C PRO A 446 -8.43 -7.38 -20.97
N GLU A 447 -8.38 -6.11 -20.57
CA GLU A 447 -7.13 -5.38 -20.29
C GLU A 447 -6.43 -5.82 -18.98
N LYS A 448 -7.11 -6.61 -18.13
CA LYS A 448 -6.58 -7.12 -16.86
C LYS A 448 -5.99 -8.52 -16.98
N VAL A 449 -5.95 -9.10 -18.18
CA VAL A 449 -5.54 -10.49 -18.41
C VAL A 449 -4.20 -10.52 -19.15
N SER A 450 -3.25 -11.29 -18.63
CA SER A 450 -1.95 -11.50 -19.29
C SER A 450 -2.00 -12.66 -20.28
N CYS A 451 -2.68 -13.75 -19.92
CA CYS A 451 -2.89 -14.94 -20.74
C CYS A 451 -3.96 -15.85 -20.12
N ILE A 452 -4.48 -16.79 -20.90
CA ILE A 452 -5.37 -17.85 -20.40
C ILE A 452 -4.78 -19.22 -20.75
N TYR A 453 -4.57 -20.05 -19.73
CA TYR A 453 -4.33 -21.47 -19.88
C TYR A 453 -5.62 -22.25 -19.60
N GLY A 454 -6.13 -22.97 -20.59
CA GLY A 454 -7.29 -23.84 -20.48
C GLY A 454 -6.94 -25.32 -20.63
N ASP A 455 -7.47 -26.18 -19.75
CA ASP A 455 -7.34 -27.64 -19.88
C ASP A 455 -8.72 -28.30 -19.92
N ALA A 456 -9.05 -28.86 -21.09
CA ALA A 456 -10.42 -29.25 -21.47
C ALA A 456 -11.46 -28.22 -20.97
N PRO A 457 -11.26 -26.91 -21.22
CA PRO A 457 -12.07 -25.89 -20.59
C PRO A 457 -13.48 -25.91 -21.16
N VAL A 458 -14.46 -25.82 -20.28
CA VAL A 458 -15.84 -25.56 -20.68
C VAL A 458 -15.93 -24.11 -21.11
N CYS A 459 -16.31 -23.90 -22.37
CA CYS A 459 -16.47 -22.60 -23.00
C CYS A 459 -17.89 -22.38 -23.55
N ASP A 460 -18.74 -23.40 -23.50
CA ASP A 460 -20.16 -23.30 -23.80
C ASP A 460 -20.97 -24.10 -22.80
N PHE A 461 -21.79 -23.42 -21.99
CA PHE A 461 -22.64 -24.11 -21.02
C PHE A 461 -23.68 -25.04 -21.67
N LYS A 462 -23.98 -24.87 -22.97
CA LYS A 462 -24.89 -25.72 -23.75
C LYS A 462 -24.27 -27.07 -24.08
N SER A 463 -22.94 -27.09 -24.26
CA SER A 463 -22.13 -28.31 -24.38
C SER A 463 -22.06 -29.02 -23.02
N TRP A 464 -21.43 -28.39 -22.04
CA TRP A 464 -21.45 -28.84 -20.64
C TRP A 464 -21.75 -27.64 -19.75
N PRO A 465 -22.72 -27.69 -18.82
CA PRO A 465 -23.42 -28.89 -18.37
C PRO A 465 -24.65 -29.28 -19.19
N GLY A 466 -25.01 -28.54 -20.24
CA GLY A 466 -26.28 -28.73 -20.95
C GLY A 466 -26.47 -30.09 -21.63
N GLY A 467 -25.40 -30.72 -22.11
CA GLY A 467 -25.50 -31.97 -22.88
C GLY A 467 -26.40 -31.82 -24.10
N LYS A 468 -26.47 -30.61 -24.69
CA LYS A 468 -27.34 -30.31 -25.84
C LYS A 468 -26.62 -30.50 -27.18
N GLY A 469 -25.35 -30.91 -27.12
CA GLY A 469 -24.56 -31.46 -28.23
C GLY A 469 -24.31 -32.96 -28.05
N LYS A 470 -23.07 -33.39 -28.28
CA LYS A 470 -22.55 -34.76 -28.09
C LYS A 470 -22.01 -35.01 -26.68
N GLY A 471 -21.75 -33.96 -25.91
CA GLY A 471 -21.25 -34.07 -24.54
C GLY A 471 -22.26 -34.75 -23.61
N LYS A 472 -21.77 -35.52 -22.63
CA LYS A 472 -22.62 -36.23 -21.65
C LYS A 472 -23.56 -35.32 -20.85
N GLY A 473 -23.18 -34.05 -20.67
CA GLY A 473 -23.88 -33.08 -19.84
C GLY A 473 -23.82 -33.39 -18.33
N SER A 474 -24.50 -32.57 -17.54
CA SER A 474 -24.73 -32.73 -16.10
C SER A 474 -26.09 -32.10 -15.75
N PRO A 475 -27.17 -32.89 -15.64
CA PRO A 475 -28.52 -32.35 -15.40
C PRO A 475 -28.65 -31.47 -14.14
N GLY A 476 -27.90 -31.80 -13.09
CA GLY A 476 -27.85 -30.99 -11.87
C GLY A 476 -27.22 -29.62 -12.12
N ASP A 477 -26.06 -29.57 -12.79
CA ASP A 477 -25.40 -28.30 -13.12
C ASP A 477 -26.16 -27.52 -14.20
N TRP A 478 -26.86 -28.18 -15.13
CA TRP A 478 -27.77 -27.52 -16.09
C TRP A 478 -28.90 -26.76 -15.36
N SER A 479 -29.47 -27.39 -14.32
CA SER A 479 -30.46 -26.72 -13.48
C SER A 479 -29.88 -25.49 -12.76
N LEU A 480 -28.58 -25.51 -12.43
CA LEU A 480 -27.89 -24.32 -11.90
C LEU A 480 -27.75 -23.23 -12.96
N VAL A 481 -27.45 -23.56 -14.23
CA VAL A 481 -27.38 -22.57 -15.32
C VAL A 481 -28.69 -21.79 -15.42
N LEU A 482 -29.84 -22.47 -15.48
CA LEU A 482 -31.16 -21.82 -15.53
C LEU A 482 -31.35 -20.86 -14.36
N LYS A 483 -30.99 -21.29 -13.15
CA LYS A 483 -31.14 -20.50 -11.92
C LYS A 483 -30.21 -19.29 -11.88
N LEU A 484 -28.93 -19.47 -12.21
CA LEU A 484 -27.86 -18.49 -12.04
C LEU A 484 -27.88 -17.38 -13.10
N TRP A 485 -28.38 -17.68 -14.30
CA TRP A 485 -28.61 -16.68 -15.35
C TRP A 485 -30.05 -16.17 -15.38
N HIS A 486 -30.90 -16.67 -14.47
CA HIS A 486 -32.32 -16.32 -14.37
C HIS A 486 -33.11 -16.61 -15.66
N PHE A 487 -32.75 -17.69 -16.36
CA PHE A 487 -33.52 -18.15 -17.52
C PHE A 487 -34.85 -18.76 -17.06
N LYS A 488 -35.91 -18.41 -17.78
CA LYS A 488 -37.26 -18.93 -17.59
C LYS A 488 -37.33 -20.43 -17.91
N ASP A 489 -36.65 -20.85 -18.97
CA ASP A 489 -36.71 -22.22 -19.49
C ASP A 489 -35.47 -22.58 -20.33
N ASP A 490 -35.39 -23.85 -20.72
CA ASP A 490 -34.32 -24.38 -21.59
C ASP A 490 -34.23 -23.63 -22.93
N ALA A 491 -35.35 -23.15 -23.48
CA ALA A 491 -35.34 -22.46 -24.77
C ALA A 491 -34.64 -21.11 -24.66
N GLU A 492 -34.88 -20.37 -23.59
CA GLU A 492 -34.16 -19.12 -23.31
C GLU A 492 -32.66 -19.36 -23.10
N ALA A 493 -32.29 -20.38 -22.33
CA ALA A 493 -30.89 -20.73 -22.11
C ALA A 493 -30.19 -21.16 -23.42
N MET A 494 -30.88 -21.87 -24.31
CA MET A 494 -30.35 -22.27 -25.62
C MET A 494 -30.21 -21.09 -26.59
N ALA A 495 -31.06 -20.07 -26.46
CA ALA A 495 -30.98 -18.85 -27.26
C ALA A 495 -29.90 -17.86 -26.76
N TYR A 496 -29.36 -18.05 -25.57
CA TYR A 496 -28.36 -17.15 -24.99
C TYR A 496 -27.07 -17.11 -25.82
N GLY A 497 -26.68 -15.91 -26.27
CA GLY A 497 -25.44 -15.66 -27.04
C GLY A 497 -24.29 -15.11 -26.21
N GLY A 498 -24.32 -15.29 -24.89
CA GLY A 498 -23.33 -14.74 -23.95
C GLY A 498 -22.25 -15.74 -23.50
N ASN A 499 -22.14 -16.92 -24.13
CA ASN A 499 -21.11 -17.90 -23.76
C ASN A 499 -19.71 -17.42 -24.18
N PRO A 500 -18.63 -17.95 -23.56
CA PRO A 500 -17.27 -17.71 -24.00
C PRO A 500 -17.04 -17.90 -25.49
N VAL A 501 -17.58 -18.98 -26.08
CA VAL A 501 -17.50 -19.24 -27.52
C VAL A 501 -18.10 -18.12 -28.38
N ASP A 502 -19.05 -17.35 -27.85
CA ASP A 502 -19.77 -16.31 -28.59
C ASP A 502 -19.15 -14.90 -28.43
N ASN A 503 -18.32 -14.66 -27.40
CA ASN A 503 -17.93 -13.31 -26.97
C ASN A 503 -16.41 -13.09 -26.91
N LEU A 504 -15.68 -13.61 -27.89
CA LEU A 504 -14.21 -13.57 -27.92
C LEU A 504 -13.59 -12.24 -28.38
N ALA A 505 -14.35 -11.38 -29.06
CA ALA A 505 -13.83 -10.15 -29.66
C ALA A 505 -13.11 -9.21 -28.68
N PRO A 506 -13.57 -9.01 -27.43
CA PRO A 506 -12.85 -8.20 -26.45
C PRO A 506 -11.44 -8.73 -26.13
N LEU A 507 -11.28 -10.05 -26.03
CA LEU A 507 -9.99 -10.69 -25.75
C LEU A 507 -9.02 -10.54 -26.93
N ALA A 508 -9.52 -10.77 -28.14
CA ALA A 508 -8.71 -10.63 -29.36
C ALA A 508 -8.23 -9.19 -29.54
N LYS A 509 -9.12 -8.22 -29.27
CA LYS A 509 -8.79 -6.79 -29.32
C LYS A 509 -7.70 -6.40 -28.30
N ALA A 510 -7.74 -6.98 -27.10
CA ALA A 510 -6.72 -6.77 -26.07
C ALA A 510 -5.44 -7.60 -26.29
N GLY A 511 -5.42 -8.46 -27.32
CA GLY A 511 -4.25 -9.28 -27.66
C GLY A 511 -3.95 -10.36 -26.63
N VAL A 512 -4.96 -10.91 -25.94
CA VAL A 512 -4.75 -11.92 -24.90
C VAL A 512 -4.33 -13.26 -25.52
N PRO A 513 -3.13 -13.80 -25.24
CA PRO A 513 -2.72 -15.09 -25.77
C PRO A 513 -3.42 -16.23 -25.00
N LEU A 514 -3.78 -17.28 -25.74
CA LEU A 514 -4.44 -18.48 -25.21
C LEU A 514 -3.56 -19.73 -25.38
N LEU A 515 -3.59 -20.64 -24.41
CA LEU A 515 -3.06 -21.99 -24.52
C LEU A 515 -4.15 -22.97 -24.11
N HIS A 516 -4.57 -23.86 -25.01
CA HIS A 516 -5.50 -24.94 -24.69
C HIS A 516 -4.84 -26.31 -24.78
N VAL A 517 -4.97 -27.08 -23.70
CA VAL A 517 -4.76 -28.53 -23.68
C VAL A 517 -6.13 -29.21 -23.78
N TYR A 518 -6.26 -30.23 -24.62
CA TYR A 518 -7.52 -30.96 -24.78
C TYR A 518 -7.29 -32.42 -25.16
N GLY A 519 -8.26 -33.29 -24.83
CA GLY A 519 -8.36 -34.63 -25.39
C GLY A 519 -9.30 -34.64 -26.59
N ASP A 520 -8.89 -35.26 -27.69
CA ASP A 520 -9.72 -35.36 -28.90
C ASP A 520 -10.81 -36.46 -28.82
N ALA A 521 -10.79 -37.27 -27.76
CA ALA A 521 -11.81 -38.25 -27.41
C ALA A 521 -12.62 -37.84 -26.15
N ASP A 522 -12.55 -36.58 -25.72
CA ASP A 522 -13.30 -36.08 -24.56
C ASP A 522 -14.81 -36.14 -24.82
N THR A 523 -15.53 -36.93 -24.01
CA THR A 523 -17.00 -37.07 -24.08
C THR A 523 -17.75 -36.24 -23.03
N VAL A 524 -17.03 -35.57 -22.12
CA VAL A 524 -17.59 -34.69 -21.10
C VAL A 524 -17.59 -33.25 -21.59
N VAL A 525 -16.44 -32.79 -22.08
CA VAL A 525 -16.24 -31.46 -22.69
C VAL A 525 -15.70 -31.65 -24.11
N PRO A 526 -16.54 -32.04 -25.09
CA PRO A 526 -16.08 -32.32 -26.44
C PRO A 526 -15.31 -31.15 -27.03
N TRP A 527 -14.14 -31.44 -27.59
CA TRP A 527 -13.27 -30.40 -28.12
C TRP A 527 -13.93 -29.68 -29.31
N GLU A 528 -14.73 -30.37 -30.12
CA GLU A 528 -15.47 -29.77 -31.25
C GLU A 528 -16.53 -28.76 -30.82
N GLU A 529 -16.96 -28.79 -29.56
CA GLU A 529 -17.99 -27.91 -29.01
C GLU A 529 -17.39 -26.77 -28.17
N ASN A 530 -16.13 -26.90 -27.75
CA ASN A 530 -15.44 -25.95 -26.88
C ASN A 530 -14.13 -25.46 -27.51
N THR A 531 -13.01 -26.13 -27.26
CA THR A 531 -11.67 -25.71 -27.70
C THR A 531 -11.56 -25.42 -29.20
N LYS A 532 -12.14 -26.27 -30.06
CA LYS A 532 -12.13 -26.07 -31.51
C LYS A 532 -12.84 -24.77 -31.90
N VAL A 533 -14.03 -24.55 -31.32
CA VAL A 533 -14.85 -23.37 -31.59
C VAL A 533 -14.12 -22.11 -31.14
N ILE A 534 -13.51 -22.14 -29.95
CA ILE A 534 -12.67 -21.05 -29.46
C ILE A 534 -11.51 -20.81 -30.43
N ALA A 535 -10.77 -21.84 -30.82
CA ALA A 535 -9.60 -21.70 -31.68
C ALA A 535 -9.95 -21.07 -33.03
N GLU A 536 -10.94 -21.61 -33.73
CA GLU A 536 -11.35 -21.12 -35.05
C GLU A 536 -11.88 -19.68 -34.97
N ARG A 537 -12.75 -19.36 -34.00
CA ARG A 537 -13.31 -18.02 -33.85
C ARG A 537 -12.26 -17.02 -33.38
N TYR A 538 -11.37 -17.39 -32.47
CA TYR A 538 -10.33 -16.50 -31.95
C TYR A 538 -9.31 -16.14 -33.02
N GLN A 539 -8.87 -17.13 -33.81
CA GLN A 539 -7.98 -16.90 -34.94
C GLN A 539 -8.62 -16.03 -36.02
N ALA A 540 -9.91 -16.23 -36.31
CA ALA A 540 -10.65 -15.37 -37.25
C ALA A 540 -10.75 -13.91 -36.80
N LEU A 541 -10.69 -13.66 -35.48
CA LEU A 541 -10.63 -12.32 -34.89
C LEU A 541 -9.20 -11.76 -34.78
N GLY A 542 -8.18 -12.50 -35.23
CA GLY A 542 -6.76 -12.11 -35.14
C GLY A 542 -6.09 -12.43 -33.80
N GLY A 543 -6.74 -13.20 -32.92
CA GLY A 543 -6.19 -13.63 -31.65
C GLY A 543 -5.19 -14.79 -31.76
N ASP A 544 -4.24 -14.87 -30.83
CA ASP A 544 -3.24 -15.93 -30.75
C ASP A 544 -3.69 -17.06 -29.81
N ILE A 545 -3.70 -18.29 -30.32
CA ILE A 545 -4.00 -19.50 -29.55
C ILE A 545 -3.06 -20.63 -29.92
N THR A 546 -2.43 -21.19 -28.90
CA THR A 546 -1.64 -22.43 -28.97
C THR A 546 -2.50 -23.62 -28.54
N LEU A 547 -2.43 -24.71 -29.30
CA LEU A 547 -3.19 -25.93 -29.06
C LEU A 547 -2.27 -27.11 -28.78
N ILE A 548 -2.55 -27.86 -27.71
CA ILE A 548 -1.89 -29.12 -27.36
C ILE A 548 -2.95 -30.21 -27.25
N GLY A 549 -3.11 -31.00 -28.32
CA GLY A 549 -4.01 -32.14 -28.34
C GLY A 549 -3.37 -33.38 -27.70
N LYS A 550 -4.18 -34.14 -26.95
CA LYS A 550 -3.85 -35.48 -26.43
C LYS A 550 -4.59 -36.51 -27.31
N PRO A 551 -3.92 -37.18 -28.28
CA PRO A 551 -4.56 -38.13 -29.18
C PRO A 551 -5.17 -39.33 -28.44
N GLY A 552 -6.43 -39.63 -28.70
CA GLY A 552 -7.22 -40.60 -27.96
C GLY A 552 -7.50 -40.21 -26.50
N GLY A 553 -7.19 -38.97 -26.11
CA GLY A 553 -7.33 -38.49 -24.75
C GLY A 553 -8.78 -38.24 -24.38
N GLU A 554 -9.22 -38.78 -23.25
CA GLU A 554 -10.53 -38.48 -22.66
C GLU A 554 -10.48 -37.19 -21.80
N HIS A 555 -11.57 -36.88 -21.09
CA HIS A 555 -11.65 -35.71 -20.20
C HIS A 555 -10.57 -35.69 -19.12
N HIS A 556 -10.26 -36.87 -18.60
CA HIS A 556 -9.22 -37.08 -17.61
C HIS A 556 -8.13 -38.00 -18.18
N PRO A 557 -6.88 -37.84 -17.73
CA PRO A 557 -6.41 -36.86 -16.75
C PRO A 557 -6.27 -35.44 -17.31
N HIS A 558 -6.48 -34.44 -16.45
CA HIS A 558 -6.02 -33.07 -16.70
C HIS A 558 -4.49 -32.97 -16.55
N GLY A 559 -3.95 -31.90 -17.09
CA GLY A 559 -2.54 -31.58 -17.18
C GLY A 559 -1.84 -32.27 -18.34
N LEU A 560 -0.55 -31.96 -18.45
CA LEU A 560 0.42 -32.67 -19.26
C LEU A 560 1.34 -33.48 -18.33
N GLU A 561 1.90 -34.58 -18.84
CA GLU A 561 2.95 -35.30 -18.12
C GLU A 561 4.18 -34.42 -17.93
N ASP A 562 4.58 -33.72 -18.98
CA ASP A 562 5.56 -32.63 -18.92
C ASP A 562 4.83 -31.27 -18.83
N PRO A 563 4.85 -30.58 -17.67
CA PRO A 563 4.21 -29.29 -17.49
C PRO A 563 4.98 -28.12 -18.13
N THR A 564 6.18 -28.36 -18.68
CA THR A 564 7.06 -27.31 -19.22
C THR A 564 6.36 -26.36 -20.20
N PRO A 565 5.53 -26.82 -21.16
CA PRO A 565 4.84 -25.92 -22.08
C PRO A 565 3.89 -24.94 -21.38
N ILE A 566 3.23 -25.37 -20.30
CA ILE A 566 2.31 -24.54 -19.50
C ILE A 566 3.10 -23.47 -18.76
N ILE A 567 4.19 -23.87 -18.10
CA ILE A 567 5.06 -22.97 -17.32
C ILE A 567 5.65 -21.89 -18.23
N GLN A 568 6.23 -22.29 -19.37
CA GLN A 568 6.84 -21.36 -20.32
C GLN A 568 5.82 -20.41 -20.93
N PHE A 569 4.62 -20.90 -21.23
CA PHE A 569 3.54 -20.06 -21.75
C PHE A 569 3.13 -18.98 -20.75
N ILE A 570 2.92 -19.35 -19.47
CA ILE A 570 2.55 -18.38 -18.43
C ILE A 570 3.70 -17.40 -18.19
N GLU A 571 4.93 -17.89 -18.02
CA GLU A 571 6.11 -17.06 -17.77
C GLU A 571 6.36 -16.03 -18.89
N LYS A 572 6.23 -16.44 -20.15
CA LYS A 572 6.40 -15.57 -21.32
C LYS A 572 5.41 -14.41 -21.36
N ASN A 573 4.18 -14.64 -20.90
CA ASN A 573 3.07 -13.70 -21.09
C ASN A 573 2.72 -12.91 -19.82
N ALA A 574 3.00 -13.43 -18.64
CA ALA A 574 2.72 -12.79 -17.36
C ALA A 574 3.83 -11.85 -16.85
N GLY A 575 5.05 -11.94 -17.41
CA GLY A 575 6.17 -11.06 -17.08
C GLY A 575 6.29 -9.79 -17.92
N ARG A 576 5.18 -9.34 -18.55
CA ARG A 576 5.14 -8.19 -19.47
C ARG A 576 4.34 -7.02 -18.93
#